data_AF-A0A0F4Q4U3-F1
#
_entry.id   AF-A0A0F4Q4U3-F1
#
_cell.length_a   1.000
_cell.length_b   1.000
_cell.length_c   1.000
_cell.angle_alpha   90.00
_cell.angle_beta   90.00
_cell.angle_gamma   90.00
#
_symmetry.space_group_name_H-M   'P 1'
#
loop_
_entity.id
_entity.type
_entity.pdbx_description
1 polymer ?
#
loop_
_entity_poly.entity_id
_entity_poly.type
_entity_poly.pdbx_seq_one_letter_code
_entity_poly.pdbx_strand_id
1 'polypeptide(L)'
;MNEFFAQVDWAVIGIKLLSLTALLFFSKQTLKELLFDKPSADIREQVESSLFMLVAFTFVWHLLGSYISYSFSKSEMTYEQQVQVYYFFFSFYEVLGLSLLAMCHWLKKCSFSKVCRWVYYLSTGMVALHLVRYLDRVYFETDYLDSVYMPIKTGLNIATLVLVGAYPVMRLIKLKPFYRWE
;
A
#
# COMPACT_ATOMS: atom_id res chain seq x y z
N MET A 1 -0.84 14.94 -17.37
CA MET A 1 -1.14 13.63 -16.78
C MET A 1 -2.53 13.23 -17.28
N ASN A 2 -2.68 12.11 -17.98
CA ASN A 2 -3.98 11.73 -18.56
C ASN A 2 -5.05 11.71 -17.46
N GLU A 3 -6.23 12.25 -17.71
CA GLU A 3 -7.33 12.36 -16.74
C GLU A 3 -7.62 11.02 -16.04
N PHE A 4 -7.47 9.91 -16.77
CA PHE A 4 -7.57 8.55 -16.25
C PHE A 4 -6.65 8.28 -15.05
N PHE A 5 -5.36 8.65 -15.13
CA PHE A 5 -4.42 8.41 -14.02
C PHE A 5 -4.73 9.28 -12.80
N ALA A 6 -5.23 10.50 -13.02
CA ALA A 6 -5.69 11.35 -11.92
C ALA A 6 -6.92 10.74 -11.22
N GLN A 7 -7.87 10.19 -11.99
CA GLN A 7 -9.03 9.50 -11.43
C GLN A 7 -8.64 8.26 -10.62
N VAL A 8 -7.68 7.48 -11.11
CA VAL A 8 -7.16 6.30 -10.39
C VAL A 8 -6.49 6.73 -9.07
N ASP A 9 -5.70 7.79 -9.06
CA ASP A 9 -5.04 8.31 -7.86
C ASP A 9 -6.08 8.75 -6.80
N TRP A 10 -7.10 9.50 -7.23
CA TRP A 10 -8.23 9.87 -6.37
C TRP A 10 -9.04 8.66 -5.86
N ALA A 11 -9.23 7.63 -6.69
CA ALA A 11 -9.88 6.40 -6.27
C ALA A 11 -9.07 5.66 -5.19
N VAL A 12 -7.73 5.64 -5.31
CA VAL A 12 -6.84 5.07 -4.30
C VAL A 12 -6.98 5.80 -2.96
N ILE A 13 -6.94 7.14 -3.00
CA ILE A 13 -7.16 8.00 -1.83
C ILE A 13 -8.54 7.72 -1.21
N GLY A 14 -9.59 7.72 -2.03
CA GLY A 14 -10.97 7.53 -1.59
C GLY A 14 -11.21 6.19 -0.89
N ILE A 15 -10.70 5.09 -1.45
CA ILE A 15 -10.84 3.75 -0.86
C ILE A 15 -10.07 3.63 0.46
N LYS A 16 -8.87 4.22 0.56
CA LYS A 16 -8.10 4.22 1.81
C LYS A 16 -8.79 5.02 2.90
N LEU A 17 -9.30 6.20 2.57
CA LEU A 17 -10.09 7.02 3.48
C LEU A 17 -11.36 6.28 3.93
N LEU A 18 -12.13 5.71 3.00
CA LEU A 18 -13.31 4.91 3.32
C LEU A 18 -12.97 3.74 4.25
N SER A 19 -11.85 3.06 4.00
CA SER A 19 -11.39 1.92 4.82
C SER A 19 -10.98 2.37 6.22
N LEU A 20 -10.27 3.51 6.35
CA LEU A 20 -9.96 4.12 7.65
C LEU A 20 -11.23 4.50 8.39
N THR A 21 -12.14 5.21 7.75
CA THR A 21 -13.42 5.61 8.34
C THR A 21 -14.21 4.39 8.81
N ALA A 22 -14.32 3.35 8.00
CA ALA A 22 -14.98 2.10 8.39
C ALA A 22 -14.28 1.40 9.55
N LEU A 23 -12.95 1.40 9.60
CA LEU A 23 -12.20 0.89 10.75
C LEU A 23 -12.55 1.69 12.00
N LEU A 24 -12.58 3.02 11.94
CA LEU A 24 -12.90 3.87 13.09
C LEU A 24 -14.33 3.70 13.62
N PHE A 25 -15.30 3.43 12.73
CA PHE A 25 -16.70 3.26 13.13
C PHE A 25 -17.04 1.83 13.57
N PHE A 26 -16.44 0.81 12.94
CA PHE A 26 -16.81 -0.59 13.18
C PHE A 26 -15.82 -1.35 14.06
N SER A 27 -14.64 -0.81 14.35
CA SER A 27 -13.67 -1.45 15.24
C SER A 27 -14.25 -1.65 16.63
N LYS A 28 -13.83 -2.73 17.29
CA LYS A 28 -14.11 -2.95 18.70
C LYS A 28 -13.35 -1.96 19.58
N GLN A 29 -12.16 -1.56 19.13
CA GLN A 29 -11.27 -0.62 19.81
C GLN A 29 -11.57 0.82 19.41
N THR A 30 -11.42 1.75 20.34
CA THR A 30 -11.49 3.19 20.09
C THR A 30 -10.28 3.68 19.28
N LEU A 31 -10.35 4.88 18.68
CA LEU A 31 -9.23 5.46 17.93
C LEU A 31 -7.93 5.54 18.77
N LYS A 32 -8.04 5.89 20.04
CA LYS A 32 -6.89 5.98 20.95
C LYS A 32 -6.22 4.61 21.12
N GLU A 33 -7.02 3.57 21.31
CA GLU A 33 -6.53 2.19 21.45
C GLU A 33 -5.92 1.68 20.13
N LEU A 34 -6.55 1.98 18.99
CA LEU A 34 -6.03 1.66 17.66
C LEU A 34 -4.69 2.34 17.36
N LEU A 35 -4.45 3.55 17.89
CA LEU A 35 -3.18 4.26 17.70
C LEU A 35 -2.11 3.79 18.68
N PHE A 36 -2.38 3.79 19.98
CA PHE A 36 -1.34 3.71 21.00
C PHE A 36 -1.30 2.39 21.78
N ASP A 37 -2.46 1.75 21.96
CA ASP A 37 -2.54 0.61 22.87
C ASP A 37 -2.18 -0.70 22.16
N LYS A 38 -1.71 -1.67 22.95
CA LYS A 38 -1.49 -3.03 22.49
C LYS A 38 -2.85 -3.75 22.38
N PRO A 39 -3.20 -4.37 21.24
CA PRO A 39 -4.42 -5.16 21.14
C PRO A 39 -4.39 -6.38 22.06
N SER A 40 -5.56 -6.79 22.57
CA SER A 40 -5.67 -8.00 23.39
C SER A 40 -5.43 -9.28 22.57
N ALA A 41 -5.50 -10.45 23.21
CA ALA A 41 -5.41 -11.74 22.51
C ALA A 41 -6.62 -12.05 21.61
N ASP A 42 -7.68 -11.23 21.65
CA ASP A 42 -8.85 -11.37 20.78
C ASP A 42 -8.44 -11.24 19.30
N ILE A 43 -8.77 -12.26 18.50
CA ILE A 43 -8.42 -12.33 17.08
C ILE A 43 -8.98 -11.11 16.34
N ARG A 44 -10.18 -10.65 16.70
CA ARG A 44 -10.80 -9.49 16.05
C ARG A 44 -10.00 -8.22 16.28
N GLU A 45 -9.59 -7.94 17.52
CA GLU A 45 -8.78 -6.75 17.84
C GLU A 45 -7.42 -6.80 17.16
N GLN A 46 -6.79 -7.99 17.12
CA GLN A 46 -5.53 -8.20 16.42
C GLN A 46 -5.64 -7.88 14.92
N VAL A 47 -6.70 -8.36 14.27
CA VAL A 47 -6.94 -8.11 12.85
C VAL A 47 -7.29 -6.65 12.59
N GLU A 48 -8.18 -6.04 13.38
CA GLU A 48 -8.59 -4.64 13.22
C GLU A 48 -7.42 -3.67 13.47
N SER A 49 -6.60 -3.89 14.51
CA SER A 49 -5.38 -3.13 14.76
C SER A 49 -4.36 -3.28 13.61
N SER A 50 -4.17 -4.50 13.10
CA SER A 50 -3.29 -4.75 11.94
C SER A 50 -3.76 -4.02 10.69
N LEU A 51 -5.06 -4.08 10.39
CA LEU A 51 -5.64 -3.42 9.24
C LEU A 51 -5.58 -1.90 9.38
N PHE A 52 -5.87 -1.37 10.56
CA PHE A 52 -5.75 0.07 10.83
C PHE A 52 -4.33 0.57 10.55
N MET A 53 -3.31 -0.10 11.09
CA MET A 53 -1.93 0.29 10.79
C MET A 53 -1.59 0.17 9.32
N LEU A 54 -1.97 -0.92 8.66
CA LEU A 54 -1.74 -1.10 7.23
C LEU A 54 -2.36 0.03 6.41
N VAL A 55 -3.63 0.34 6.62
CA VAL A 55 -4.34 1.36 5.83
C VAL A 55 -3.81 2.76 6.15
N ALA A 56 -3.59 3.08 7.43
CA ALA A 56 -3.03 4.38 7.83
C ALA A 56 -1.63 4.58 7.25
N PHE A 57 -0.78 3.56 7.36
CA PHE A 57 0.57 3.59 6.81
C PHE A 57 0.56 3.72 5.29
N THR A 58 -0.15 2.84 4.58
CA THR A 58 -0.21 2.88 3.11
C THR A 58 -0.90 4.13 2.56
N PHE A 59 -1.73 4.79 3.36
CA PHE A 59 -2.29 6.10 3.02
C PHE A 59 -1.22 7.19 3.06
N VAL A 60 -0.51 7.33 4.18
CA VAL A 60 0.60 8.29 4.31
C VAL A 60 1.69 8.00 3.28
N TRP A 61 2.06 6.74 3.10
CA TRP A 61 3.07 6.30 2.13
C TRP A 61 2.67 6.67 0.71
N HIS A 62 1.41 6.49 0.34
CA HIS A 62 0.94 6.88 -0.98
C HIS A 62 1.02 8.39 -1.23
N LEU A 63 0.62 9.22 -0.25
CA LEU A 63 0.73 10.69 -0.38
C LEU A 63 2.19 11.14 -0.54
N LEU A 64 3.10 10.56 0.25
CA LEU A 64 4.54 10.83 0.14
C LEU A 64 5.10 10.39 -1.22
N GLY A 65 4.77 9.17 -1.66
CA GLY A 65 5.19 8.63 -2.95
C GLY A 65 4.69 9.48 -4.12
N SER A 66 3.42 9.90 -4.10
CA SER A 66 2.84 10.78 -5.13
C SER A 66 3.52 12.16 -5.15
N TYR A 67 3.81 12.75 -3.98
CA TYR A 67 4.55 14.00 -3.89
C TYR A 67 5.98 13.89 -4.45
N ILE A 68 6.68 12.80 -4.13
CA ILE A 68 8.03 12.55 -4.64
C ILE A 68 8.02 12.33 -6.15
N SER A 69 7.06 11.54 -6.66
CA SER A 69 6.90 11.31 -8.11
C SER A 69 6.64 12.62 -8.85
N TYR A 70 5.82 13.50 -8.28
CA TYR A 70 5.57 14.84 -8.82
C TYR A 70 6.84 15.68 -8.83
N SER A 71 7.62 15.64 -7.75
CA SER A 71 8.89 16.38 -7.64
C SER A 71 9.90 15.92 -8.71
N PHE A 72 10.01 14.61 -8.97
CA PHE A 72 10.84 14.10 -10.07
C PHE A 72 10.37 14.61 -11.42
N SER A 73 9.06 14.61 -11.68
CA SER A 73 8.51 15.08 -12.97
C SER A 73 8.76 16.56 -13.25
N LYS A 74 9.02 17.36 -12.20
CA LYS A 74 9.35 18.78 -12.29
C LYS A 74 10.84 19.09 -12.23
N SER A 75 11.67 18.08 -12.01
CA SER A 75 13.12 18.28 -11.94
C SER A 75 13.70 18.63 -13.31
N GLU A 76 14.77 19.42 -13.33
CA GLU A 76 15.53 19.77 -14.54
C GLU A 76 16.44 18.63 -15.04
N MET A 77 16.26 17.41 -14.50
CA MET A 77 17.02 16.23 -14.90
C MET A 77 16.70 15.84 -16.34
N THR A 78 17.70 15.30 -17.04
CA THR A 78 17.46 14.67 -18.34
C THR A 78 16.58 13.44 -18.19
N TYR A 79 15.91 13.02 -19.26
CA TYR A 79 15.05 11.82 -19.24
C TYR A 79 15.78 10.58 -18.72
N GLU A 80 17.02 10.37 -19.15
CA GLU A 80 17.86 9.25 -18.72
C GLU A 80 18.14 9.29 -17.21
N GLN A 81 18.51 10.47 -16.69
CA GLN A 81 18.72 10.68 -15.26
C GLN A 81 17.43 10.43 -14.46
N GLN A 82 16.29 10.90 -14.97
CA GLN A 82 14.98 10.67 -14.34
C GLN A 82 14.67 9.18 -14.25
N VAL A 83 14.88 8.41 -15.32
CA VAL A 83 14.65 6.96 -15.35
C VAL A 83 15.53 6.24 -14.33
N GLN A 84 16.83 6.57 -14.30
CA GLN A 84 17.80 5.97 -13.38
C GLN A 84 17.41 6.22 -11.92
N VAL A 85 17.21 7.48 -11.57
CA VAL A 85 16.91 7.87 -10.20
C VAL A 85 15.53 7.36 -9.78
N TYR A 86 14.53 7.41 -10.67
CA TYR A 86 13.16 6.99 -10.35
C TYR A 86 13.10 5.53 -9.92
N TYR A 87 13.57 4.59 -10.76
CA TYR A 87 13.41 3.17 -10.44
C TYR A 87 14.26 2.74 -9.25
N PHE A 88 15.48 3.27 -9.12
CA PHE A 88 16.32 2.99 -7.96
C PHE A 88 15.69 3.54 -6.67
N PHE A 89 15.28 4.81 -6.68
CA PHE A 89 14.66 5.46 -5.54
C PHE A 89 13.37 4.76 -5.12
N PHE A 90 12.44 4.48 -6.05
CA PHE A 90 11.17 3.84 -5.72
C PHE A 90 11.33 2.38 -5.28
N SER A 91 12.39 1.68 -5.70
CA SER A 91 12.72 0.36 -5.15
C SER A 91 13.09 0.47 -3.68
N PHE A 92 14.01 1.39 -3.35
CA PHE A 92 14.45 1.61 -1.97
C PHE A 92 13.32 2.15 -1.08
N TYR A 93 12.51 3.06 -1.62
CA TYR A 93 11.33 3.61 -0.99
C TYR A 93 10.37 2.50 -0.55
N GLU A 94 10.00 1.58 -1.44
CA GLU A 94 9.12 0.47 -1.09
C GLU A 94 9.73 -0.47 -0.03
N VAL A 95 11.03 -0.79 -0.11
CA VAL A 95 11.73 -1.61 0.91
C VAL A 95 11.71 -0.93 2.27
N LEU A 96 11.99 0.37 2.31
CA LEU A 96 11.93 1.17 3.53
C LEU A 96 10.51 1.17 4.09
N GLY A 97 9.51 1.36 3.23
CA GLY A 97 8.11 1.33 3.61
C GLY A 97 7.71 0.02 4.28
N LEU A 98 8.07 -1.11 3.67
CA LEU A 98 7.81 -2.44 4.21
C LEU A 98 8.52 -2.70 5.54
N SER A 99 9.76 -2.24 5.67
CA SER A 99 10.54 -2.37 6.89
C SER A 99 9.92 -1.56 8.05
N LEU A 100 9.50 -0.33 7.76
CA LEU A 100 8.81 0.52 8.73
C LEU A 100 7.46 -0.05 9.14
N LEU A 101 6.66 -0.56 8.19
CA LEU A 101 5.39 -1.20 8.50
C LEU A 101 5.58 -2.43 9.42
N ALA A 102 6.60 -3.25 9.14
CA ALA A 102 6.95 -4.37 10.01
C ALA A 102 7.41 -3.91 11.40
N MET A 103 8.19 -2.84 11.48
CA MET A 103 8.59 -2.23 12.75
C MET A 103 7.38 -1.72 13.53
N CYS A 104 6.42 -1.04 12.88
CA CYS A 104 5.17 -0.59 13.52
C CYS A 104 4.39 -1.77 14.11
N HIS A 105 4.29 -2.87 13.37
CA HIS A 105 3.68 -4.12 13.85
C HIS A 105 4.38 -4.70 15.08
N TRP A 106 5.70 -4.74 15.05
CA TRP A 106 6.52 -5.21 16.16
C TRP A 106 6.38 -4.33 17.41
N LEU A 107 6.45 -3.00 17.24
CA LEU A 107 6.29 -2.03 18.33
C LEU A 107 4.90 -2.12 18.98
N LYS A 108 3.83 -2.22 18.17
CA LYS A 108 2.46 -2.38 18.68
C LYS A 108 2.19 -3.78 19.24
N LYS A 109 3.09 -4.75 19.03
CA LYS A 109 2.96 -6.16 19.43
C LYS A 109 1.66 -6.80 18.94
N CYS A 110 1.32 -6.55 17.68
CA CYS A 110 0.15 -7.16 17.04
C CYS A 110 0.54 -8.07 15.88
N SER A 111 -0.26 -9.10 15.67
CA SER A 111 -0.05 -10.07 14.60
C SER A 111 -0.32 -9.46 13.22
N PHE A 112 0.37 -9.96 12.20
CA PHE A 112 0.08 -9.63 10.83
C PHE A 112 -1.21 -10.32 10.38
N SER A 113 -2.26 -9.54 10.12
CA SER A 113 -3.47 -10.06 9.49
C SER A 113 -3.16 -10.71 8.14
N LYS A 114 -4.04 -11.61 7.68
CA LYS A 114 -3.91 -12.24 6.35
C LYS A 114 -3.82 -11.18 5.24
N VAL A 115 -4.65 -10.14 5.33
CA VAL A 115 -4.66 -9.02 4.37
C VAL A 115 -3.33 -8.27 4.39
N CYS A 116 -2.79 -7.95 5.57
CA CYS A 116 -1.49 -7.27 5.69
C CYS A 116 -0.36 -8.10 5.06
N ARG A 117 -0.34 -9.43 5.27
CA ARG A 117 0.64 -10.32 4.63
C ARG A 117 0.55 -10.30 3.10
N TRP A 118 -0.67 -10.37 2.56
CA TRP A 118 -0.86 -10.29 1.11
C TRP A 118 -0.40 -8.95 0.54
N VAL A 119 -0.72 -7.83 1.19
CA VAL A 119 -0.23 -6.52 0.76
C VAL A 119 1.30 -6.45 0.85
N TYR A 120 1.90 -7.02 1.89
CA TYR A 120 3.36 -7.11 2.02
C TYR A 120 4.00 -7.87 0.86
N TYR A 121 3.39 -9.00 0.43
CA TYR A 121 3.87 -9.75 -0.74
C TYR A 121 3.70 -8.99 -2.05
N LEU A 122 2.57 -8.29 -2.24
CA LEU A 122 2.34 -7.47 -3.43
C LEU A 122 3.34 -6.31 -3.52
N SER A 123 3.60 -5.61 -2.41
CA SER A 123 4.62 -4.57 -2.35
C SER A 123 6.03 -5.13 -2.57
N THR A 124 6.34 -6.33 -2.06
CA THR A 124 7.61 -7.00 -2.38
C THR A 124 7.73 -7.30 -3.87
N GLY A 125 6.63 -7.72 -4.52
CA GLY A 125 6.54 -7.86 -5.97
C GLY A 125 6.77 -6.53 -6.70
N MET A 126 6.26 -5.42 -6.16
CA MET A 126 6.50 -4.07 -6.71
C MET A 126 7.98 -3.68 -6.63
N VAL A 127 8.66 -3.96 -5.51
CA VAL A 127 10.11 -3.76 -5.37
C VAL A 127 10.86 -4.52 -6.46
N ALA A 128 10.55 -5.81 -6.62
CA ALA A 128 11.18 -6.65 -7.64
C ALA A 128 10.94 -6.10 -9.05
N LEU A 129 9.71 -5.67 -9.35
CA LEU A 129 9.36 -5.07 -10.63
C LEU A 129 10.15 -3.77 -10.91
N HIS A 130 10.31 -2.91 -9.91
CA HIS A 130 11.11 -1.69 -10.04
C HIS A 130 12.60 -1.99 -10.28
N LEU A 131 13.18 -2.94 -9.54
CA LEU A 131 14.57 -3.35 -9.73
C LEU A 131 14.81 -3.98 -11.10
N VAL A 132 13.91 -4.86 -11.55
CA VAL A 132 14.00 -5.49 -12.87
C VAL A 132 13.88 -4.42 -13.98
N ARG A 133 13.00 -3.44 -13.82
CA ARG A 133 12.87 -2.34 -14.78
C ARG A 133 14.10 -1.41 -14.77
N TYR A 134 14.71 -1.18 -13.60
CA TYR A 134 15.98 -0.49 -13.51
C TYR A 134 17.07 -1.23 -14.29
N LEU A 135 17.21 -2.55 -14.11
CA LEU A 135 18.20 -3.34 -14.85
C LEU A 135 17.98 -3.27 -16.38
N ASP A 136 16.74 -3.46 -16.84
CA ASP A 136 16.39 -3.39 -18.27
C ASP A 136 16.72 -2.01 -18.88
N ARG A 137 16.28 -0.92 -18.26
CA ARG A 137 16.43 0.43 -18.81
C ARG A 137 17.80 1.07 -18.59
N VAL A 138 18.47 0.74 -17.48
CA VAL A 138 19.70 1.46 -17.05
C VAL A 138 20.95 0.63 -17.30
N TYR A 139 20.93 -0.65 -16.97
CA TYR A 139 22.13 -1.49 -17.05
C TYR A 139 22.28 -2.12 -18.43
N PHE A 140 21.18 -2.63 -18.99
CA PHE A 140 21.18 -3.22 -20.32
C PHE A 140 20.89 -2.20 -21.43
N GLU A 141 20.40 -1.01 -21.06
CA GLU A 141 20.00 0.05 -22.00
C GLU A 141 18.99 -0.45 -23.05
N THR A 142 18.13 -1.40 -22.65
CA THR A 142 17.10 -2.01 -23.48
C THR A 142 15.70 -1.56 -23.07
N ASP A 143 14.68 -2.08 -23.78
CA ASP A 143 13.29 -1.81 -23.48
C ASP A 143 12.39 -3.04 -23.60
N TYR A 144 12.89 -4.20 -23.17
CA TYR A 144 12.17 -5.45 -23.35
C TYR A 144 10.86 -5.50 -22.55
N LEU A 145 10.79 -4.73 -21.46
CA LEU A 145 9.66 -4.76 -20.54
C LEU A 145 8.63 -3.65 -20.74
N ASP A 146 8.74 -2.81 -21.78
CA ASP A 146 7.86 -1.64 -21.94
C ASP A 146 6.38 -1.98 -21.92
N SER A 147 6.03 -3.01 -22.69
CA SER A 147 4.65 -3.45 -22.93
C SER A 147 4.04 -4.17 -21.72
N VAL A 148 4.85 -4.71 -20.82
CA VAL A 148 4.38 -5.51 -19.67
C VAL A 148 4.55 -4.81 -18.32
N TYR A 149 5.50 -3.89 -18.19
CA TYR A 149 5.80 -3.22 -16.93
C TYR A 149 4.58 -2.46 -16.39
N MET A 150 3.94 -1.63 -17.23
CA MET A 150 2.81 -0.79 -16.81
C MET A 150 1.56 -1.62 -16.46
N PRO A 151 1.17 -2.66 -17.23
CA PRO A 151 0.12 -3.58 -16.83
C PRO A 151 0.38 -4.28 -15.49
N ILE A 152 1.59 -4.82 -15.26
CA ILE A 152 1.92 -5.53 -14.02
C ILE A 152 1.88 -4.55 -12.83
N LYS A 153 2.50 -3.38 -12.97
CA LYS A 153 2.47 -2.32 -11.93
C LYS A 153 1.03 -1.93 -11.58
N THR A 154 0.20 -1.71 -12.59
CA THR A 154 -1.21 -1.37 -12.41
C THR A 154 -1.96 -2.51 -11.71
N GLY A 155 -1.74 -3.76 -12.11
CA GLY A 155 -2.35 -4.94 -11.51
C GLY A 155 -2.00 -5.12 -10.04
N LEU A 156 -0.73 -4.94 -9.67
CA LEU A 156 -0.27 -5.00 -8.26
C LEU A 156 -0.94 -3.92 -7.39
N ASN A 157 -1.07 -2.70 -7.92
CA ASN A 157 -1.73 -1.60 -7.22
C ASN A 157 -3.24 -1.85 -7.06
N ILE A 158 -3.92 -2.32 -8.11
CA ILE A 158 -5.34 -2.67 -8.04
C ILE A 158 -5.56 -3.81 -7.04
N ALA A 159 -4.74 -4.85 -7.06
CA ALA A 159 -4.84 -5.96 -6.10
C ALA A 159 -4.68 -5.48 -4.66
N THR A 160 -3.70 -4.60 -4.40
CA THR A 160 -3.51 -3.96 -3.10
C THR A 160 -4.73 -3.16 -2.68
N LEU A 161 -5.30 -2.39 -3.62
CA LEU A 161 -6.47 -1.55 -3.38
C LEU A 161 -7.72 -2.38 -3.05
N VAL A 162 -7.93 -3.49 -3.76
CA VAL A 162 -9.01 -4.45 -3.50
C VAL A 162 -8.86 -5.06 -2.10
N LEU A 163 -7.64 -5.44 -1.71
CA LEU A 163 -7.37 -5.99 -0.37
C LEU A 163 -7.66 -4.98 0.74
N VAL A 164 -7.26 -3.72 0.56
CA VAL A 164 -7.54 -2.64 1.52
C VAL A 164 -9.05 -2.36 1.58
N GLY A 165 -9.70 -2.25 0.42
CA GLY A 165 -11.13 -1.99 0.30
C GLY A 165 -12.04 -3.17 0.68
N ALA A 166 -11.51 -4.39 0.78
CA ALA A 166 -12.31 -5.55 1.16
C ALA A 166 -12.85 -5.45 2.59
N TYR A 167 -12.11 -4.82 3.52
CA TYR A 167 -12.56 -4.69 4.90
C TYR A 167 -13.88 -3.92 5.08
N PRO A 168 -14.03 -2.66 4.60
CA PRO A 168 -15.29 -1.93 4.72
C PRO A 168 -16.46 -2.69 4.06
N VAL A 169 -16.21 -3.27 2.88
CA VAL A 169 -17.23 -4.05 2.15
C VAL A 169 -17.67 -5.28 2.95
N MET A 170 -16.73 -6.05 3.48
CA MET A 170 -17.04 -7.20 4.34
C MET A 170 -17.81 -6.78 5.59
N ARG A 171 -17.51 -5.62 6.18
CA ARG A 171 -18.24 -5.13 7.36
C ARG A 171 -19.67 -4.74 7.04
N LEU A 172 -19.90 -4.07 5.91
CA LEU A 172 -21.24 -3.72 5.44
C LEU A 172 -22.07 -4.98 5.14
N ILE A 173 -21.46 -6.00 4.52
CA ILE A 173 -22.12 -7.28 4.23
C ILE A 173 -22.39 -8.07 5.54
N LYS A 174 -21.45 -8.05 6.49
CA LYS A 174 -21.54 -8.72 7.82
C LYS A 174 -22.40 -7.97 8.85
N LEU A 175 -23.07 -6.87 8.49
CA LEU A 175 -24.23 -6.39 9.26
C LEU A 175 -25.37 -7.43 9.27
N LYS A 176 -25.26 -8.53 8.50
CA LYS A 176 -26.01 -9.77 8.71
C LYS A 176 -25.32 -10.72 9.72
N PRO A 177 -26.02 -11.32 10.69
CA PRO A 177 -25.49 -11.59 12.04
C PRO A 177 -24.65 -12.87 12.24
N PHE A 178 -24.27 -13.64 11.21
CA PHE A 178 -23.84 -15.04 11.40
C PHE A 178 -22.55 -15.45 10.67
N TYR A 179 -21.41 -14.78 10.86
CA TYR A 179 -20.16 -15.25 10.25
C TYR A 179 -18.92 -15.14 11.17
N ARG A 180 -18.21 -16.28 11.33
CA ARG A 180 -16.98 -16.42 12.14
C ARG A 180 -15.74 -15.90 11.38
N TRP A 181 -14.73 -15.47 12.13
CA TRP A 181 -13.55 -14.74 11.66
C TRP A 181 -12.33 -15.65 11.43
N GLU A 182 -12.50 -16.69 10.62
CA GLU A 182 -11.41 -17.58 10.22
C GLU A 182 -10.87 -17.25 8.82
#